data_AF-A0A0F5VJ67-F1
#
_entry.id   AF-A0A0F5VJ67-F1
#
_cell.length_a   1.000
_cell.length_b   1.000
_cell.length_c   1.000
_cell.angle_alpha   90.00
_cell.angle_beta   90.00
_cell.angle_gamma   90.00
#
_symmetry.space_group_name_H-M   'P 1'
#
loop_
_entity.id
_entity.type
_entity.pdbx_description
1 polymer ?
#
loop_
_entity_poly.entity_id
_entity_poly.type
_entity_poly.pdbx_seq_one_letter_code
_entity_poly.pdbx_strand_id
1 'polypeptide(L)'
;GWLLEQPETAGARSLNPVVEECNDGLLSDIRSRPVHEEHVRSALETAHGGPVPEGCVGGGTGLTALGFKSGIGTSSRRIPLAGREVTLGVLVQANFGGTLRVHGRTI
;
A
#
# COMPACT_ATOMS: atom_id res chain seq x y z
N GLY A 1 -11.17 -17.49 -7.79
CA GLY A 1 -10.93 -16.09 -7.40
C GLY A 1 -10.51 -16.09 -5.96
N TRP A 2 -9.32 -15.57 -5.66
CA TRP A 2 -8.55 -15.95 -4.47
C TRP A 2 -9.35 -16.00 -3.16
N LEU A 3 -10.20 -15.00 -2.87
CA LEU A 3 -11.01 -14.97 -1.64
C LEU A 3 -12.01 -16.13 -1.54
N LEU A 4 -12.68 -16.51 -2.64
CA LEU A 4 -13.66 -17.61 -2.66
C LEU A 4 -13.03 -18.98 -2.41
N GLU A 5 -11.72 -19.09 -2.55
CA GLU A 5 -10.97 -20.33 -2.32
C GLU A 5 -10.51 -20.46 -0.86
N GLN A 6 -10.68 -19.40 -0.06
CA GLN A 6 -10.31 -19.41 1.36
C GLN A 6 -11.39 -20.12 2.20
N PRO A 7 -11.01 -21.08 3.06
CA PRO A 7 -11.97 -21.82 3.89
C PRO A 7 -12.90 -20.96 4.73
N GLU A 8 -12.42 -19.81 5.22
CA GLU A 8 -13.14 -18.86 6.07
C GLU A 8 -14.32 -18.20 5.34
N THR A 9 -14.31 -18.23 4.01
CA THR A 9 -15.39 -17.68 3.18
C THR A 9 -16.43 -18.73 2.80
N ALA A 10 -16.27 -19.99 3.22
CA ALA A 10 -17.21 -21.06 2.92
C ALA A 10 -18.60 -20.75 3.50
N GLY A 11 -19.57 -20.51 2.61
CA GLY A 11 -20.95 -20.15 2.98
C GLY A 11 -21.23 -18.65 3.01
N ALA A 12 -20.25 -17.80 2.69
CA ALA A 12 -20.50 -16.37 2.50
C ALA A 12 -21.42 -16.13 1.30
N ARG A 13 -22.50 -15.36 1.52
CA ARG A 13 -23.43 -14.97 0.44
C ARG A 13 -22.79 -13.99 -0.55
N SER A 14 -21.91 -13.13 -0.07
CA SER A 14 -21.13 -12.17 -0.86
C SER A 14 -19.84 -11.84 -0.13
N LEU A 15 -18.88 -11.27 -0.87
CA LEU A 15 -17.60 -10.80 -0.36
C LEU A 15 -17.41 -9.33 -0.72
N ASN A 16 -16.77 -8.57 0.16
CA ASN A 16 -16.47 -7.15 -0.07
C ASN A 16 -14.94 -6.94 -0.13
N PRO A 17 -14.30 -7.17 -1.29
CA PRO A 17 -12.88 -6.88 -1.44
C PRO A 17 -12.63 -5.38 -1.28
N VAL A 18 -11.66 -5.01 -0.44
CA VAL A 18 -11.23 -3.62 -0.26
C VAL A 18 -10.08 -3.35 -1.24
N VAL A 19 -10.29 -2.40 -2.14
CA VAL A 19 -9.31 -2.02 -3.17
C VAL A 19 -9.21 -0.50 -3.20
N GLU A 20 -7.98 0.00 -3.12
CA GLU A 20 -7.65 1.42 -3.26
C GLU A 20 -6.65 1.61 -4.39
N GLU A 21 -6.49 2.84 -4.88
CA GLU A 21 -5.66 3.14 -6.05
C GLU A 21 -4.87 4.44 -5.88
N CYS A 22 -3.86 4.60 -6.73
CA CYS A 22 -3.25 5.88 -7.05
C CYS A 22 -2.96 5.91 -8.55
N ASN A 23 -3.20 7.04 -9.20
CA ASN A 23 -2.90 7.21 -10.62
C ASN A 23 -1.38 7.32 -10.87
N ASP A 24 -0.81 6.32 -11.54
CA ASP A 24 0.61 6.22 -11.87
C ASP A 24 0.91 6.58 -13.35
N GLY A 25 -0.06 7.16 -14.06
CA GLY A 25 0.00 7.40 -15.51
C GLY A 25 1.08 8.37 -15.98
N LEU A 26 1.81 9.02 -15.07
CA LEU A 26 3.00 9.80 -15.41
C LEU A 26 4.19 8.90 -15.76
N LEU A 27 4.34 7.76 -15.09
CA LEU A 27 5.48 6.84 -15.26
C LEU A 27 5.08 5.47 -15.84
N SER A 28 3.78 5.15 -15.82
CA SER A 28 3.25 3.87 -16.31
C SER A 28 2.30 4.08 -17.50
N ASP A 29 2.27 3.12 -18.42
CA ASP A 29 1.17 3.00 -19.39
C ASP A 29 -0.07 2.42 -18.71
N ILE A 30 -0.77 3.26 -17.94
CA ILE A 30 -1.98 2.86 -17.19
C ILE A 30 -3.11 2.37 -18.11
N ARG A 31 -3.13 2.84 -19.37
CA ARG A 31 -4.17 2.46 -20.33
C ARG A 31 -4.02 1.03 -20.83
N SER A 32 -2.79 0.50 -20.86
CA SER A 32 -2.51 -0.89 -21.20
C SER A 32 -3.04 -1.89 -20.16
N ARG A 33 -3.37 -1.43 -18.95
CA ARG A 33 -3.80 -2.25 -17.80
C ARG A 33 -2.84 -3.43 -17.55
N PRO A 34 -1.57 -3.16 -17.21
CA PRO A 34 -0.52 -4.18 -17.14
C PRO A 34 -0.60 -5.08 -15.89
N VAL A 35 -1.51 -4.79 -14.96
CA VAL A 35 -1.74 -5.62 -13.77
C VAL A 35 -2.75 -6.73 -14.10
N HIS A 36 -2.32 -7.98 -13.92
CA HIS A 36 -3.10 -9.18 -14.17
C HIS A 36 -3.46 -9.92 -12.86
N GLU A 37 -4.35 -10.92 -12.94
CA GLU A 37 -4.83 -11.67 -11.78
C GLU A 37 -3.69 -12.37 -11.04
N GLU A 38 -2.72 -12.93 -11.76
CA GLU A 38 -1.55 -13.60 -11.22
C GLU A 38 -0.69 -12.68 -10.35
N HIS A 39 -0.62 -11.38 -10.67
CA HIS A 39 0.12 -10.41 -9.87
C HIS A 39 -0.57 -10.17 -8.52
N VAL A 40 -1.91 -10.03 -8.54
CA VAL A 40 -2.70 -9.87 -7.31
C VAL A 40 -2.61 -11.13 -6.44
N ARG A 41 -2.71 -12.30 -7.07
CA ARG A 41 -2.60 -13.58 -6.38
C ARG A 41 -1.23 -13.77 -5.74
N SER A 42 -0.15 -13.52 -6.48
CA SER A 42 1.21 -13.60 -5.96
C SER A 42 1.41 -12.64 -4.79
N ALA A 43 0.87 -11.42 -4.84
CA ALA A 43 0.98 -10.48 -3.72
C ALA A 43 0.25 -10.97 -2.45
N LEU A 44 -0.93 -11.60 -2.61
CA LEU A 44 -1.68 -12.18 -1.50
C LEU A 44 -0.98 -13.40 -0.89
N GLU A 45 -0.42 -14.28 -1.71
CA GLU A 45 0.22 -15.52 -1.26
C GLU A 45 1.61 -15.31 -0.64
N THR A 46 2.31 -14.25 -1.05
CA THR A 46 3.66 -13.93 -0.55
C THR A 46 3.68 -12.91 0.60
N ALA A 47 2.52 -12.43 1.03
CA ALA A 47 2.40 -11.49 2.14
C ALA A 47 2.93 -12.09 3.44
N HIS A 48 3.78 -11.35 4.15
CA HIS A 48 4.42 -11.80 5.38
C HIS A 48 4.62 -10.64 6.34
N GLY A 49 4.76 -10.96 7.64
CA GLY A 49 5.20 -9.98 8.64
C GLY A 49 6.72 -9.78 8.63
N GLY A 50 7.21 -8.80 9.38
CA GLY A 50 8.63 -8.45 9.44
C GLY A 50 8.94 -7.14 8.71
N PRO A 51 10.20 -6.91 8.27
CA PRO A 51 10.55 -5.73 7.49
C PRO A 51 9.71 -5.63 6.21
N VAL A 52 9.17 -4.45 5.95
CA VAL A 52 8.34 -4.19 4.77
C VAL A 52 9.21 -3.55 3.68
N PRO A 53 9.21 -4.06 2.44
CA PRO A 53 9.84 -3.37 1.32
C PRO A 53 9.21 -2.00 1.07
N GLU A 54 10.04 -0.95 0.96
CA GLU A 54 9.61 0.44 0.76
C GLU A 54 10.15 1.01 -0.57
N GLY A 55 9.59 2.13 -1.00
CA GLY A 55 9.95 2.82 -2.25
C GLY A 55 9.13 2.34 -3.44
N CYS A 56 9.79 2.14 -4.59
CA CYS A 56 9.16 1.86 -5.89
C CYS A 56 8.78 0.38 -6.03
N VAL A 57 7.92 -0.12 -5.14
CA VAL A 57 7.51 -1.53 -5.06
C VAL A 57 5.99 -1.66 -5.04
N GLY A 58 5.46 -2.78 -5.53
CA GLY A 58 4.01 -3.05 -5.53
C GLY A 58 3.20 -1.94 -6.19
N GLY A 59 2.10 -1.52 -5.56
CA GLY A 59 1.28 -0.38 -6.03
C GLY A 59 2.01 0.97 -6.01
N GLY A 60 3.15 1.07 -5.32
CA GLY A 60 4.02 2.26 -5.29
C GLY A 60 4.96 2.41 -6.49
N THR A 61 5.01 1.43 -7.39
CA THR A 61 6.04 1.34 -8.44
C THR A 61 6.11 2.59 -9.32
N GLY A 62 4.98 3.02 -9.89
CA GLY A 62 4.91 4.16 -10.82
C GLY A 62 4.59 5.52 -10.18
N LEU A 63 4.61 5.63 -8.85
CA LEU A 63 4.10 6.82 -8.17
C LEU A 63 5.12 7.96 -8.03
N THR A 64 4.60 9.17 -7.96
CA THR A 64 5.39 10.39 -7.70
C THR A 64 4.73 11.23 -6.62
N ALA A 65 5.52 11.89 -5.77
CA ALA A 65 4.99 12.81 -4.78
C ALA A 65 5.91 14.01 -4.61
N LEU A 66 5.30 15.19 -4.43
CA LEU A 66 6.00 16.43 -4.06
C LEU A 66 7.15 16.81 -5.01
N GLY A 67 7.03 16.43 -6.29
CA GLY A 67 8.06 16.68 -7.32
C GLY A 67 9.17 15.64 -7.39
N PHE A 68 9.11 14.57 -6.59
CA PHE A 68 10.11 13.51 -6.55
C PHE A 68 9.50 12.13 -6.83
N LYS A 69 10.36 11.13 -7.04
CA LYS A 69 9.94 9.73 -7.03
C LYS A 69 9.41 9.37 -5.64
N SER A 70 8.29 8.66 -5.59
CA SER A 70 7.67 8.17 -4.36
C SER A 70 7.36 6.67 -4.46
N GLY A 71 6.50 6.17 -3.59
CA GLY A 71 5.97 4.82 -3.64
C GLY A 71 5.40 4.41 -2.28
N ILE A 72 5.74 3.20 -1.83
CA ILE A 72 5.35 2.69 -0.51
C ILE A 72 6.25 3.29 0.57
N GLY A 73 5.67 3.73 1.67
CA GLY A 73 6.39 4.07 2.89
C GLY A 73 5.67 3.52 4.12
N THR A 74 6.42 3.21 5.18
CA THR A 74 5.84 2.72 6.44
C THR A 74 6.56 3.30 7.66
N SER A 75 5.86 3.36 8.78
CA SER A 75 6.43 3.78 10.07
C SER A 75 5.57 3.28 11.21
N SER A 76 6.16 3.06 12.38
CA SER A 76 5.42 2.63 13.57
C SER A 76 5.92 3.29 14.85
N ARG A 77 5.05 3.38 15.86
CA ARG A 77 5.38 3.90 17.19
C ARG A 77 4.69 3.06 18.27
N ARG A 78 5.42 2.82 19.37
CA ARG A 78 4.84 2.31 20.62
C ARG A 78 4.35 3.49 21.43
N ILE A 79 3.10 3.46 21.86
CA ILE A 79 2.45 4.56 22.59
C ILE A 79 1.77 4.03 23.85
N PRO A 80 1.86 4.73 24.99
CA PRO A 80 1.07 4.40 26.17
C PRO A 80 -0.37 4.89 25.97
N LEU A 81 -1.34 3.99 26.06
CA LEU A 81 -2.76 4.28 25.92
C LEU A 81 -3.55 3.53 27.00
N ALA A 82 -4.29 4.27 27.82
CA ALA A 82 -5.11 3.72 28.91
C ALA A 82 -4.36 2.74 29.83
N GLY A 83 -3.11 3.06 30.18
CA GLY A 83 -2.27 2.22 31.05
C GLY A 83 -1.68 0.97 30.38
N ARG A 84 -1.84 0.80 29.06
CA ARG A 84 -1.23 -0.28 28.28
C ARG A 84 -0.34 0.30 27.19
N GLU A 85 0.68 -0.45 26.80
CA GLU A 85 1.46 -0.10 25.63
C GLU A 85 0.82 -0.70 24.38
N VAL A 86 0.60 0.13 23.35
CA VAL A 86 0.05 -0.29 22.06
C VAL A 86 0.97 0.15 20.92
N THR A 87 0.93 -0.54 19.79
CA THR A 87 1.70 -0.17 18.59
C THR A 87 0.77 0.42 17.55
N LEU A 88 1.07 1.65 17.09
CA LEU A 88 0.46 2.26 15.92
C LEU A 88 1.38 2.06 14.73
N GLY A 89 0.93 1.32 13.71
CA GLY A 89 1.61 1.18 12.42
C GLY A 89 0.87 1.96 11.33
N VAL A 90 1.62 2.53 10.40
CA VAL A 90 1.09 3.29 9.26
C VAL A 90 1.81 2.83 8.00
N LEU A 91 1.06 2.50 6.96
CA LEU A 91 1.57 2.26 5.60
C LEU A 91 0.92 3.29 4.66
N VAL A 92 1.72 3.88 3.78
CA VAL A 92 1.27 4.87 2.80
C VAL A 92 1.67 4.46 1.39
N GLN A 93 0.77 4.72 0.44
CA GLN A 93 1.04 4.72 -0.99
C GLN A 93 0.99 6.18 -1.46
N ALA A 94 2.15 6.84 -1.51
CA ALA A 94 2.21 8.29 -1.66
C ALA A 94 2.17 8.74 -3.13
N ASN A 95 1.12 9.45 -3.55
CA ASN A 95 1.02 10.02 -4.89
C ASN A 95 0.27 11.36 -4.91
N PHE A 96 0.97 12.45 -4.62
CA PHE A 96 0.34 13.77 -4.46
C PHE A 96 1.31 14.93 -4.73
N GLY A 97 0.78 16.08 -5.16
CA GLY A 97 1.56 17.30 -5.34
C GLY A 97 1.73 18.11 -4.06
N GLY A 98 2.54 19.18 -4.10
CA GLY A 98 2.72 20.12 -2.99
C GLY A 98 4.18 20.46 -2.70
N THR A 99 4.40 21.13 -1.57
CA THR A 99 5.74 21.51 -1.10
C THR A 99 6.25 20.47 -0.11
N LEU A 100 7.43 19.89 -0.39
CA LEU A 100 8.06 18.96 0.53
C LEU A 100 8.51 19.68 1.80
N ARG A 101 8.08 19.16 2.95
CA ARG A 101 8.57 19.59 4.27
C ARG A 101 9.03 18.39 5.08
N VAL A 102 10.27 18.44 5.56
CA VAL A 102 10.88 17.39 6.39
C VAL A 102 11.36 18.02 7.70
N HIS A 103 10.92 17.46 8.84
CA HIS A 103 11.20 18.02 10.18
C HIS A 103 10.91 19.53 10.29
N GLY A 104 9.81 19.98 9.67
CA GLY A 104 9.39 21.38 9.68
C GLY A 104 10.13 22.31 8.70
N ARG A 105 11.12 21.81 7.94
CA ARG A 105 11.87 22.59 6.94
C ARG A 105 11.35 22.32 5.54
N THR A 106 11.15 23.38 4.75
CA THR A 106 10.87 23.28 3.32
C THR A 106 12.13 22.83 2.57
N ILE A 107 11.96 21.85 1.69
CA ILE A 107 13.00 21.33 0.78
C ILE A 107 12.72 21.83 -0.63
#